data_AF-A0A9R1UH76-F1
#
_entry.id   AF-A0A9R1UH76-F1
#
_cell.length_a   1.000
_cell.length_b   1.000
_cell.length_c   1.000
_cell.angle_alpha   90.00
_cell.angle_beta   90.00
_cell.angle_gamma   90.00
#
_symmetry.space_group_name_H-M   'P 1'
#
loop_
_entity.id
_entity.type
_entity.pdbx_description
1 polymer ?
#
loop_
_entity_poly.entity_id
_entity_poly.type
_entity_poly.pdbx_seq_one_letter_code
_entity_poly.pdbx_strand_id
1 'polypeptide(L)'
;MREKEYREKGGDAENIRFSFLINFPPGFKTGKYYKIAVWKWQRLPYWLPYEDVSGYDMRSLEGEKRMEKRAIAMIHEILSLTVEKKIILERIAHFRVTMNLPKKLKDFILQHQGVFYISTRGNYGKLHTIFLREACNRGELIERCIWLEGIWLN
;
A
#
# COMPACT_ATOMS: atom_id res chain seq x y z
N MET A 1 2.31 -13.35 15.95
CA MET A 1 1.94 -14.21 14.80
C MET A 1 2.84 -13.96 13.59
N ARG A 2 3.08 -12.69 13.20
CA ARG A 2 4.11 -12.29 12.22
C ARG A 2 5.49 -12.92 12.49
N GLU A 3 5.96 -12.83 13.72
CA GLU A 3 7.34 -13.22 14.11
C GLU A 3 7.72 -14.70 13.96
N LYS A 4 6.72 -15.60 13.91
CA LYS A 4 6.96 -17.07 13.95
C LYS A 4 7.25 -17.66 12.56
N GLU A 5 6.74 -17.03 11.50
CA GLU A 5 7.01 -17.41 10.10
C GLU A 5 8.42 -16.93 9.64
N TYR A 6 9.08 -16.08 10.44
CA TYR A 6 10.31 -15.36 10.09
C TYR A 6 11.63 -16.06 10.47
N ARG A 7 11.64 -16.99 11.44
CA ARG A 7 12.90 -17.59 11.92
C ARG A 7 13.53 -18.62 10.98
N GLU A 8 12.82 -19.08 9.96
CA GLU A 8 13.28 -20.18 9.11
C GLU A 8 14.13 -19.77 7.90
N LYS A 9 14.25 -18.48 7.54
CA LYS A 9 14.98 -18.05 6.33
C LYS A 9 15.93 -16.88 6.61
N GLY A 10 17.21 -17.20 6.82
CA GLY A 10 18.29 -16.23 7.04
C GLY A 10 18.69 -15.41 5.80
N GLY A 11 19.37 -14.28 6.04
CA GLY A 11 20.03 -13.42 5.03
C GLY A 11 19.09 -12.57 4.16
N ASP A 12 18.11 -13.20 3.51
CA ASP A 12 17.00 -12.56 2.79
C ASP A 12 15.95 -11.92 3.72
N ALA A 13 16.11 -12.12 5.04
CA ALA A 13 15.16 -11.75 6.08
C ALA A 13 14.84 -10.25 6.12
N GLU A 14 15.80 -9.35 5.87
CA GLU A 14 15.54 -7.90 5.90
C GLU A 14 14.74 -7.40 4.69
N ASN A 15 15.03 -7.89 3.49
CA ASN A 15 14.24 -7.55 2.29
C ASN A 15 12.83 -8.17 2.35
N ILE A 16 12.69 -9.32 2.99
CA ILE A 16 11.38 -9.94 3.28
C ILE A 16 10.64 -9.17 4.39
N ARG A 17 11.36 -8.60 5.38
CA ARG A 17 10.79 -7.83 6.50
C ARG A 17 9.93 -6.65 6.05
N PHE A 18 10.29 -6.02 4.93
CA PHE A 18 9.56 -4.88 4.35
C PHE A 18 8.70 -5.25 3.13
N SER A 19 8.33 -6.53 2.99
CA SER A 19 7.38 -6.96 1.97
C SER A 19 5.93 -6.67 2.40
N PHE A 20 5.15 -6.09 1.50
CA PHE A 20 3.73 -5.81 1.76
C PHE A 20 2.88 -7.07 1.54
N LEU A 21 1.84 -7.23 2.36
CA LEU A 21 0.80 -8.21 2.08
C LEU A 21 0.00 -7.75 0.86
N ILE A 22 0.03 -8.55 -0.20
CA ILE A 22 -0.63 -8.24 -1.47
C ILE A 22 -1.82 -9.16 -1.65
N ASN A 23 -3.02 -8.57 -1.57
CA ASN A 23 -4.29 -9.25 -1.75
C ASN A 23 -5.04 -8.62 -2.91
N PHE A 24 -5.46 -9.44 -3.87
CA PHE A 24 -6.30 -9.00 -4.98
C PHE A 24 -7.75 -9.41 -4.74
N PRO A 25 -8.73 -8.61 -5.21
CA PRO A 25 -10.13 -9.02 -5.12
C PRO A 25 -10.37 -10.31 -5.92
N PRO A 26 -11.34 -11.14 -5.49
CA PRO A 26 -11.71 -12.35 -6.22
C PRO A 26 -12.10 -12.01 -7.67
N GLY A 27 -11.54 -12.73 -8.64
CA GLY A 27 -11.75 -12.48 -10.08
C GLY A 27 -10.71 -11.57 -10.75
N PHE A 28 -9.77 -10.98 -10.01
CA PHE A 28 -8.71 -10.18 -10.61
C PHE A 28 -7.67 -11.06 -11.33
N LYS A 29 -7.64 -10.99 -12.67
CA LYS A 29 -6.72 -11.78 -13.51
C LYS A 29 -5.30 -11.20 -13.46
N THR A 30 -4.47 -11.73 -12.56
CA THR A 30 -3.03 -11.38 -12.51
C THR A 30 -2.22 -12.31 -13.41
N GLY A 31 -1.61 -11.74 -14.46
CA GLY A 31 -0.68 -12.46 -15.33
C GLY A 31 0.62 -12.86 -14.59
N LYS A 32 1.29 -13.90 -15.09
CA LYS A 32 2.57 -14.40 -14.54
C LYS A 32 3.65 -13.31 -14.45
N TYR A 33 3.74 -12.47 -15.48
CA TYR A 33 4.70 -11.35 -15.54
C TYR A 33 4.47 -10.31 -14.44
N TYR A 34 3.20 -10.01 -14.14
CA TYR A 34 2.85 -9.08 -13.08
C TYR A 34 3.29 -9.60 -11.72
N LYS A 35 3.05 -10.89 -11.43
CA LYS A 35 3.52 -11.53 -10.19
C LYS A 35 5.04 -11.47 -10.04
N ILE A 36 5.79 -11.69 -11.13
CA ILE A 36 7.25 -11.58 -11.14
C ILE A 36 7.70 -10.13 -10.91
N ALA A 37 7.04 -9.16 -11.54
CA ALA A 37 7.36 -7.74 -11.39
C ALA A 37 7.16 -7.29 -9.93
N VAL A 38 6.03 -7.65 -9.33
CA VAL A 38 5.72 -7.40 -7.92
C VAL A 38 6.74 -8.08 -7.00
N TRP A 39 7.08 -9.33 -7.26
CA TRP A 39 8.08 -10.06 -6.49
C TRP A 39 9.47 -9.41 -6.54
N LYS A 40 9.92 -8.98 -7.72
CA LYS A 40 11.18 -8.22 -7.87
C LYS A 40 11.12 -6.89 -7.14
N TRP A 41 10.00 -6.17 -7.27
CA TRP A 41 9.80 -4.87 -6.64
C TRP A 41 9.79 -4.96 -5.10
N GLN A 42 9.15 -5.98 -4.52
CA GLN A 42 9.16 -6.21 -3.08
C GLN A 42 10.57 -6.44 -2.52
N ARG A 43 11.50 -7.00 -3.31
CA ARG A 43 12.89 -7.29 -2.90
C ARG A 43 13.84 -6.10 -3.08
N LEU A 44 13.36 -4.96 -3.56
CA LEU A 44 14.20 -3.76 -3.64
C LEU A 44 14.63 -3.32 -2.23
N PRO A 45 15.86 -2.82 -2.06
CA PRO A 45 16.32 -2.30 -0.78
C PRO A 45 15.36 -1.24 -0.24
N TYR A 46 15.06 -1.35 1.05
CA TYR A 46 14.13 -0.45 1.71
C TYR A 46 14.88 0.78 2.21
N TRP A 47 14.54 1.95 1.68
CA TRP A 47 14.92 3.22 2.29
C TRP A 47 13.97 3.53 3.43
N LEU A 48 14.52 3.87 4.59
CA LEU A 48 13.70 4.14 5.75
C LEU A 48 12.82 5.37 5.49
N PRO A 49 11.56 5.38 5.98
CA PRO A 49 10.60 6.47 5.74
C PRO A 49 11.13 7.86 6.11
N TYR A 50 12.08 7.92 7.05
CA TYR A 50 12.64 9.14 7.62
C TYR A 50 14.11 9.38 7.27
N GLU A 51 14.72 8.51 6.45
CA GLU A 51 16.13 8.65 6.07
C GLU A 51 16.32 9.75 5.02
N ASP A 52 17.43 10.47 5.11
CA ASP A 52 17.81 11.44 4.10
C ASP A 52 18.29 10.70 2.84
N VAL A 53 17.60 10.94 1.74
CA VAL A 53 17.90 10.33 0.43
C VAL A 53 18.50 11.32 -0.55
N SER A 54 18.85 12.53 -0.11
CA SER A 54 19.41 13.60 -0.95
C SER A 54 20.69 13.20 -1.70
N GLY A 55 21.46 12.26 -1.14
CA GLY A 55 22.72 11.77 -1.73
C GLY A 55 22.56 10.67 -2.79
N TYR A 56 21.36 10.18 -3.07
CA TYR A 56 21.13 9.12 -4.06
C TYR A 56 20.74 9.68 -5.43
N ASP A 57 21.10 8.97 -6.50
CA ASP A 57 20.64 9.30 -7.84
C ASP A 57 19.15 8.94 -8.04
N MET A 58 18.29 9.91 -7.76
CA MET A 58 16.83 9.78 -7.94
C MET A 58 16.41 9.72 -9.42
N ARG A 59 17.31 9.98 -10.38
CA ARG A 59 17.01 9.87 -11.82
C ARG A 59 17.19 8.45 -12.34
N SER A 60 17.88 7.60 -11.58
CA SER A 60 18.01 6.19 -11.91
C SER A 60 16.68 5.46 -11.75
N LEU A 61 16.40 4.50 -12.64
CA LEU A 61 15.20 3.66 -12.56
C LEU A 61 15.09 2.92 -11.22
N GLU A 62 16.23 2.59 -10.62
CA GLU A 62 16.27 1.97 -9.30
C GLU A 62 15.88 2.96 -8.19
N GLY A 63 16.40 4.19 -8.23
CA GLY A 63 16.05 5.26 -7.31
C GLY A 63 14.56 5.58 -7.33
N GLU A 64 13.95 5.67 -8.51
CA GLU A 64 12.52 5.88 -8.67
C GLU A 64 11.68 4.77 -8.01
N LYS A 65 12.03 3.50 -8.24
CA LYS A 65 11.32 2.36 -7.64
C LYS A 65 11.50 2.26 -6.13
N ARG A 66 12.67 2.66 -5.62
CA ARG A 66 12.90 2.74 -4.16
C ARG A 66 12.09 3.88 -3.53
N MET A 67 11.98 5.03 -4.20
CA MET A 67 11.09 6.11 -3.77
C MET A 67 9.61 5.69 -3.76
N GLU A 68 9.18 4.97 -4.79
CA GLU A 68 7.84 4.35 -4.85
C GLU A 68 7.60 3.42 -3.66
N LYS A 69 8.55 2.50 -3.39
CA LYS A 69 8.47 1.59 -2.23
C LYS A 69 8.41 2.35 -0.89
N ARG A 70 9.19 3.43 -0.74
CA ARG A 70 9.16 4.31 0.44
C ARG A 70 7.80 5.00 0.59
N ALA A 71 7.24 5.54 -0.50
CA ALA A 71 5.93 6.19 -0.47
C ALA A 71 4.80 5.24 -0.07
N ILE A 72 4.81 4.00 -0.56
CA ILE A 72 3.84 2.98 -0.15
C ILE A 72 4.01 2.61 1.33
N ALA A 73 5.25 2.48 1.80
CA ALA A 73 5.51 2.19 3.21
C ALA A 73 5.04 3.30 4.14
N MET A 74 5.29 4.57 3.79
CA MET A 74 4.80 5.74 4.52
C MET A 74 3.27 5.72 4.66
N ILE A 75 2.56 5.49 3.55
CA ILE A 75 1.10 5.39 3.56
C ILE A 75 0.66 4.19 4.39
N HIS A 76 1.29 3.03 4.21
CA HIS A 76 0.99 1.81 4.96
C HIS A 76 1.14 2.01 6.47
N GLU A 77 2.22 2.66 6.91
CA GLU A 77 2.48 2.96 8.32
C GLU A 77 1.42 3.92 8.88
N ILE A 78 1.10 5.01 8.17
CA ILE A 78 0.05 5.95 8.58
C ILE A 78 -1.29 5.23 8.75
N LEU A 79 -1.68 4.39 7.79
CA LEU A 79 -2.92 3.62 7.90
C LEU A 79 -2.83 2.58 9.02
N SER A 80 -1.68 1.97 9.25
CA SER A 80 -1.51 1.00 10.34
C SER A 80 -1.62 1.62 11.73
N LEU A 81 -1.36 2.94 11.84
CA LEU A 81 -1.56 3.71 13.06
C LEU A 81 -3.02 4.15 13.27
N THR A 82 -3.87 4.13 12.23
CA THR A 82 -5.29 4.43 12.40
C THR A 82 -6.06 3.21 12.87
N VAL A 83 -7.03 3.42 13.76
CA VAL A 83 -7.86 2.35 14.35
C VAL A 83 -8.53 1.53 13.24
N GLU A 84 -9.25 2.21 12.35
CA GLU A 84 -10.01 1.59 11.27
C GLU A 84 -9.16 1.24 10.03
N LYS A 85 -7.83 1.42 10.10
CA LYS A 85 -6.86 1.20 9.02
C LYS A 85 -7.26 1.86 7.69
N LYS A 86 -7.86 3.04 7.81
CA LYS A 86 -8.33 3.87 6.69
C LYS A 86 -8.05 5.35 6.93
N ILE A 87 -8.00 6.12 5.85
CA ILE A 87 -7.88 7.57 5.90
C ILE A 87 -8.41 8.20 4.60
N ILE A 88 -8.85 9.45 4.70
CA ILE A 88 -9.29 10.25 3.56
C ILE A 88 -8.06 10.71 2.74
N LEU A 89 -8.10 10.54 1.42
CA LEU A 89 -7.00 10.83 0.49
C LEU A 89 -6.60 12.31 0.55
N GLU A 90 -7.57 13.20 0.67
CA GLU A 90 -7.36 14.64 0.78
C GLU A 90 -6.49 14.97 2.01
N ARG A 91 -6.65 14.25 3.13
CA ARG A 91 -5.81 14.43 4.31
C ARG A 91 -4.36 14.08 4.05
N ILE A 92 -4.09 12.97 3.35
CA ILE A 92 -2.72 12.62 2.95
C ILE A 92 -2.17 13.64 1.94
N ALA A 93 -3.00 14.09 1.00
CA ALA A 93 -2.58 15.03 -0.05
C ALA A 93 -2.09 16.38 0.52
N HIS A 94 -2.61 16.80 1.69
CA HIS A 94 -2.10 17.97 2.41
C HIS A 94 -0.65 17.80 2.90
N PHE A 95 -0.26 16.61 3.33
CA PHE A 95 1.08 16.33 3.85
C PHE A 95 2.05 15.80 2.79
N ARG A 96 1.68 15.82 1.51
CA ARG A 96 2.46 15.20 0.42
C ARG A 96 3.90 15.69 0.35
N VAL A 97 4.16 16.98 0.58
CA VAL A 97 5.49 17.57 0.42
C VAL A 97 6.39 17.10 1.57
N THR A 98 5.88 17.17 2.79
CA THR A 98 6.57 16.72 4.00
C THR A 98 6.90 15.22 3.95
N MET A 99 6.01 14.43 3.34
CA MET A 99 6.13 12.98 3.24
C MET A 99 6.78 12.50 1.93
N ASN A 100 7.22 13.43 1.08
CA ASN A 100 7.77 13.17 -0.24
C ASN A 100 6.91 12.22 -1.11
N LEU A 101 5.59 12.43 -1.09
CA LEU A 101 4.61 11.61 -1.81
C LEU A 101 4.39 12.12 -3.25
N PRO A 102 3.96 11.23 -4.17
CA PRO A 102 3.68 11.59 -5.55
C PRO A 102 2.60 12.67 -5.67
N LYS A 103 2.77 13.58 -6.65
CA LYS A 103 1.79 14.65 -6.94
C LYS A 103 0.41 14.09 -7.27
N LYS A 104 0.36 12.99 -8.04
CA LYS A 104 -0.87 12.30 -8.43
C LYS A 104 -1.16 11.12 -7.49
N LEU A 105 -1.47 11.42 -6.24
CA LEU A 105 -1.62 10.42 -5.19
C LEU A 105 -2.73 9.39 -5.50
N LYS A 106 -3.85 9.82 -6.08
CA LYS A 106 -4.94 8.92 -6.48
C LYS A 106 -4.48 7.88 -7.51
N ASP A 107 -3.83 8.34 -8.58
CA ASP A 107 -3.34 7.46 -9.64
C ASP A 107 -2.25 6.51 -9.11
N PHE A 108 -1.39 7.03 -8.24
CA PHE A 108 -0.37 6.23 -7.55
C PHE A 108 -0.99 5.09 -6.74
N ILE A 109 -1.98 5.38 -5.89
CA ILE A 109 -2.63 4.34 -5.09
C ILE A 109 -3.38 3.33 -5.96
N LEU A 110 -3.97 3.77 -7.08
CA LEU A 110 -4.61 2.88 -8.06
C LEU A 110 -3.62 1.96 -8.78
N GLN A 111 -2.34 2.31 -8.89
CA GLN A 111 -1.31 1.40 -9.40
C GLN A 111 -0.98 0.28 -8.39
N HIS A 112 -1.16 0.55 -7.09
CA HIS A 112 -0.88 -0.37 -5.99
C HIS A 112 -2.14 -0.97 -5.36
N GLN A 113 -3.11 -1.32 -6.20
CA GLN A 113 -4.36 -1.97 -5.80
C GLN A 113 -4.19 -3.32 -5.09
N GLY A 114 -3.00 -3.91 -5.09
CA GLY A 114 -2.71 -5.11 -4.31
C GLY A 114 -2.51 -4.85 -2.82
N VAL A 115 -2.09 -3.63 -2.45
CA VAL A 115 -1.82 -3.21 -1.06
C VAL A 115 -2.95 -2.34 -0.52
N PHE A 116 -3.47 -1.44 -1.37
CA PHE A 116 -4.51 -0.49 -0.99
C PHE A 116 -5.82 -0.76 -1.72
N TYR A 117 -6.90 -0.31 -1.09
CA TYR A 117 -8.22 -0.22 -1.67
C TYR A 117 -8.71 1.22 -1.57
N ILE A 118 -9.29 1.76 -2.65
CA ILE A 118 -9.90 3.09 -2.65
C ILE A 118 -11.42 2.92 -2.75
N SER A 119 -12.13 3.55 -1.82
CA SER A 119 -13.58 3.73 -1.91
C SER A 119 -13.91 5.18 -2.24
N THR A 120 -14.86 5.38 -3.15
CA THR A 120 -15.42 6.70 -3.50
C THR A 120 -16.72 6.98 -2.76
N ARG A 121 -17.04 6.19 -1.72
CA ARG A 121 -18.32 6.27 -1.00
C ARG A 121 -18.30 7.40 0.03
N GLY A 122 -18.81 8.56 -0.36
CA GLY A 122 -18.99 9.73 0.50
C GLY A 122 -19.13 11.04 -0.27
N ASN A 123 -20.00 11.94 0.20
CA ASN A 123 -20.18 13.31 -0.30
C ASN A 123 -20.24 13.43 -1.84
N TYR A 124 -21.15 12.68 -2.48
CA TYR A 124 -21.34 12.65 -3.94
C TYR A 124 -20.10 12.25 -4.76
N GLY A 125 -19.24 11.37 -4.22
CA GLY A 125 -18.05 10.89 -4.91
C GLY A 125 -16.85 11.83 -4.86
N LYS A 126 -16.96 12.94 -4.10
CA LYS A 126 -15.88 13.93 -3.92
C LYS A 126 -14.81 13.49 -2.94
N LEU A 127 -15.13 12.57 -2.03
CA LEU A 127 -14.18 12.08 -1.03
C LEU A 127 -13.69 10.70 -1.40
N HIS A 128 -12.36 10.54 -1.45
CA HIS A 128 -11.72 9.26 -1.69
C HIS A 128 -11.16 8.74 -0.38
N THR A 129 -11.64 7.58 0.10
CA THR A 129 -11.11 6.95 1.31
C THR A 129 -10.21 5.80 0.92
N ILE A 130 -9.00 5.79 1.46
CA ILE A 130 -7.98 4.76 1.25
C ILE A 130 -8.03 3.80 2.42
N PHE A 131 -8.01 2.50 2.13
CA PHE A 131 -8.03 1.42 3.09
C PHE A 131 -6.84 0.51 2.87
N LEU A 132 -6.36 -0.08 3.96
CA LEU A 132 -5.32 -1.08 3.92
C LEU A 132 -5.92 -2.47 3.65
N ARG A 133 -5.47 -3.17 2.60
CA ARG A 133 -6.10 -4.46 2.22
C ARG A 133 -5.83 -5.60 3.18
N GLU A 134 -4.72 -5.60 3.89
CA GLU A 134 -4.47 -6.59 4.95
C GLU A 134 -5.45 -6.47 6.13
N ALA A 135 -6.14 -5.34 6.28
CA ALA A 135 -7.24 -5.16 7.23
C ALA A 135 -8.57 -5.76 6.74
N CYS A 136 -8.64 -6.17 5.48
CA CYS A 136 -9.83 -6.70 4.83
C CYS A 136 -9.64 -8.20 4.57
N ASN A 137 -10.27 -9.04 5.39
CA ASN A 137 -10.18 -10.50 5.25
C ASN A 137 -11.36 -11.02 4.43
N ARG A 138 -11.07 -11.66 3.29
CA ARG A 138 -12.07 -12.37 2.46
C ARG A 138 -13.29 -11.53 2.02
N GLY A 139 -13.09 -10.24 1.79
CA GLY A 139 -14.17 -9.34 1.37
C GLY A 139 -14.94 -8.73 2.53
N GLU A 140 -14.60 -9.03 3.78
CA GLU A 140 -15.10 -8.36 4.97
C GLU A 140 -13.97 -7.62 5.69
N LEU A 141 -14.21 -6.35 6.03
CA LEU A 141 -13.31 -5.62 6.93
C LEU A 141 -13.36 -6.31 8.29
N ILE A 142 -12.19 -6.66 8.85
CA ILE A 142 -12.07 -7.38 10.13
C ILE A 142 -12.75 -6.59 11.27
N GLU A 143 -12.84 -5.27 11.13
CA GLU A 143 -13.79 -4.42 11.85
C GLU A 143 -14.94 -4.02 10.92
N ARG A 144 -16.15 -4.53 11.23
CA ARG A 144 -17.38 -4.31 10.47
C ARG A 144 -17.70 -2.81 10.33
N CYS A 145 -17.28 -2.20 9.23
CA CYS A 145 -17.96 -1.04 8.70
C CYS A 145 -19.25 -1.51 8.01
N ILE A 146 -20.40 -0.97 8.44
CA ILE A 146 -21.80 -1.30 8.11
C ILE A 146 -22.18 -1.11 6.62
N TRP A 147 -21.25 -1.23 5.67
CA TRP A 147 -21.46 -0.79 4.29
C TRP A 147 -21.36 -1.90 3.22
N LEU A 148 -21.06 -3.15 3.59
CA LEU A 148 -20.91 -4.24 2.62
C LEU A 148 -22.21 -4.99 2.25
N GLU A 149 -23.37 -4.68 2.83
CA GLU A 149 -24.63 -5.33 2.43
C GLU A 149 -25.24 -4.78 1.13
N GLY A 150 -24.64 -3.76 0.50
CA GLY A 150 -25.22 -3.10 -0.67
C GLY A 150 -24.61 -3.44 -2.03
N ILE A 151 -23.68 -4.39 -2.14
CA ILE A 151 -22.88 -4.60 -3.38
C ILE A 151 -23.12 -5.96 -4.05
N TRP A 152 -24.18 -6.70 -3.67
CA TRP A 152 -24.62 -7.92 -4.38
C TRP A 152 -26.11 -7.93 -4.77
N LEU A 153 -26.82 -6.81 -4.67
CA LEU A 153 -28.18 -6.66 -5.18
C LEU A 153 -28.32 -5.34 -5.94
N ASN A 154 -27.80 -5.32 -7.18
CA ASN A 154 -28.38 -4.71 -8.38
C ASN A 154 -27.40 -4.82 -9.55
#